data_AF-A0A2X2BRD3-F1
#
_entry.id   AF-A0A2X2BRD3-F1
#
_cell.length_a   1.000
_cell.length_b   1.000
_cell.length_c   1.000
_cell.angle_alpha   90.00
_cell.angle_beta   90.00
_cell.angle_gamma   90.00
#
_symmetry.space_group_name_H-M   'P 1'
#
loop_
_entity.id
_entity.type
_entity.pdbx_description
1 polymer ?
#
loop_
_entity_poly.entity_id
_entity_poly.type
_entity_poly.pdbx_seq_one_letter_code
_entity_poly.pdbx_strand_id
1 'polypeptide(L)' 'MILILKNSWGFAAQAGLDYNLDKNWMLNASVWWMNIETDVKFKDGDGNHYKVDTRLDPFVFMFGVGYRF' A
#
# COMPACT_ATOMS: atom_id res chain seq x y z
N MET A 1 -10.63 4.45 -24.55
CA MET A 1 -9.82 3.47 -23.80
C MET A 1 -10.41 3.36 -22.40
N ILE A 2 -11.07 2.24 -22.05
CA ILE A 2 -11.67 2.03 -20.72
C ILE A 2 -10.76 1.09 -19.94
N LEU A 3 -10.21 1.59 -18.84
CA LEU A 3 -9.31 0.85 -17.96
C LEU A 3 -10.18 0.02 -16.98
N ILE A 4 -10.27 -1.29 -17.20
CA ILE A 4 -10.91 -2.20 -16.25
C ILE A 4 -9.84 -2.65 -15.27
N LEU A 5 -9.67 -1.93 -14.15
CA LEU A 5 -8.86 -2.43 -13.05
C LEU A 5 -9.59 -3.63 -12.43
N LYS A 6 -9.03 -4.83 -12.61
CA LYS A 6 -9.47 -6.00 -11.85
C LYS A 6 -9.22 -5.73 -10.37
N ASN A 7 -10.21 -5.99 -9.53
CA ASN A 7 -10.04 -5.99 -8.08
C ASN A 7 -8.91 -6.96 -7.71
N SER A 8 -7.77 -6.45 -7.24
CA SER A 8 -6.69 -7.25 -6.65
C SER A 8 -7.00 -7.43 -5.17
N TRP A 9 -6.85 -8.66 -4.68
CA TRP A 9 -6.98 -9.01 -3.27
C TRP A 9 -5.56 -9.25 -2.77
N GLY A 10 -5.16 -8.51 -1.74
CA GLY A 10 -3.81 -8.58 -1.17
C GLY A 10 -3.87 -8.64 0.35
N PHE A 11 -2.88 -9.28 0.97
CA PHE A 11 -2.75 -9.32 2.42
C PHE A 11 -1.98 -8.08 2.88
N ALA A 12 -2.49 -7.40 3.90
CA ALA A 12 -1.79 -6.27 4.53
C ALA A 12 -1.55 -6.56 6.00
N ALA A 13 -0.31 -6.35 6.44
CA ALA A 13 0.07 -6.35 7.85
C ALA A 13 0.49 -4.94 8.25
N GLN A 14 0.03 -4.50 9.40
CA GLN A 14 0.40 -3.21 9.98
C GLN A 14 0.98 -3.42 11.37
N ALA A 15 2.08 -2.75 11.69
CA ALA A 15 2.63 -2.65 13.03
C ALA A 15 2.84 -1.17 13.37
N GLY A 16 2.42 -0.76 14.57
CA GLY A 16 2.51 0.63 15.00
C GLY A 16 2.91 0.76 16.46
N LEU A 17 3.54 1.88 16.78
CA LEU A 17 3.92 2.33 18.11
C LEU A 17 3.35 3.72 18.32
N ASP A 18 2.63 3.88 19.41
CA ASP A 18 2.15 5.17 19.90
C ASP A 18 2.91 5.55 21.16
N TYR A 19 3.47 6.75 21.19
CA TYR A 19 4.19 7.27 22.34
C TYR A 19 3.62 8.62 22.76
N ASN A 20 3.09 8.67 23.98
CA ASN A 20 2.66 9.92 24.59
C ASN A 20 3.89 10.63 25.16
N LEU A 21 4.34 11.68 24.49
CA LEU A 21 5.41 12.54 25.00
C LEU A 21 4.95 13.31 26.24
N ASP A 22 3.72 13.82 26.19
CA ASP A 22 3.14 14.67 27.22
C ASP A 22 1.61 14.51 27.25
N LYS A 23 0.93 15.20 28.18
CA LYS A 23 -0.55 15.20 28.27
C LYS A 23 -1.24 15.69 26.99
N ASN A 24 -0.54 16.51 26.22
CA ASN A 24 -1.06 17.16 25.02
C ASN A 24 -0.41 16.65 23.73
N TRP A 25 0.71 15.92 23.80
CA TRP A 25 1.49 15.54 22.63
C TRP A 25 1.60 14.02 22.52
N MET A 26 1.15 13.49 21.38
CA MET A 26 1.24 12.09 21.02
C MET A 26 2.08 11.94 19.75
N LEU A 27 3.01 11.00 19.73
CA LEU A 27 3.70 10.56 18.54
C LEU A 27 3.11 9.24 18.09
N ASN A 28 2.87 9.11 16.78
CA ASN A 28 2.52 7.87 16.14
C ASN A 28 3.62 7.50 15.14
N ALA A 29 4.08 6.26 15.20
CA ALA A 29 4.94 5.68 14.18
C ALA A 29 4.33 4.35 13.76
N SER A 30 4.08 4.14 12.48
CA SER A 30 3.58 2.85 11.98
C SER A 30 4.24 2.44 10.67
N VAL A 31 4.37 1.14 10.49
CA VAL A 31 4.84 0.50 9.27
C VAL A 31 3.75 -0.44 8.78
N TRP A 32 3.54 -0.38 7.47
CA TRP A 32 2.55 -1.19 6.78
C TRP A 32 3.27 -1.95 5.69
N TRP A 33 3.04 -3.25 5.66
CA TRP A 33 3.48 -4.15 4.62
C TRP A 33 2.25 -4.66 3.89
N MET A 34 2.22 -4.49 2.57
CA MET A 34 1.13 -5.01 1.75
C MET A 34 1.72 -5.96 0.72
N ASN A 35 1.21 -7.18 0.65
CA ASN A 35 1.50 -8.12 -0.41
C ASN A 35 0.36 -8.05 -1.42
N ILE A 36 0.63 -7.46 -2.58
CA ILE A 36 -0.35 -7.24 -3.64
C ILE A 36 0.07 -8.05 -4.86
N GLU A 37 -0.71 -9.08 -5.19
CA GLU A 37 -0.59 -9.80 -6.45
C GLU A 37 -1.39 -9.07 -7.52
N THR A 38 -0.71 -8.49 -8.53
CA THR A 38 -1.35 -7.81 -9.65
C THR A 38 -0.95 -8.47 -10.97
N ASP A 39 -1.97 -8.98 -11.68
CA ASP A 39 -1.83 -9.43 -13.07
C ASP A 39 -1.88 -8.23 -14.01
N VAL A 40 -0.74 -7.78 -14.52
CA VAL A 40 -0.74 -6.73 -15.54
C VAL A 40 -0.83 -7.37 -16.92
N LYS A 41 -1.92 -7.09 -17.63
CA LYS A 41 -2.14 -7.53 -19.01
C LYS A 41 -1.89 -6.35 -19.95
N PHE A 42 -0.89 -6.45 -20.81
CA PHE A 42 -0.63 -5.46 -21.84
C PHE A 42 -0.96 -6.03 -23.23
N LYS A 43 -1.57 -5.19 -24.06
CA LYS A 43 -1.79 -5.46 -25.49
C LYS A 43 -0.75 -4.66 -26.28
N ASP A 44 0.03 -5.37 -27.07
CA ASP A 44 0.90 -4.81 -28.10
C ASP A 44 0.03 -4.27 -29.26
N GLY A 45 0.54 -3.28 -30.01
CA GLY A 45 -0.09 -2.72 -31.21
C GLY A 45 -0.39 -3.77 -32.30
N ASP A 46 0.34 -4.88 -32.32
CA ASP A 46 0.07 -6.04 -33.19
C ASP A 46 -1.00 -7.01 -32.64
N GLY A 47 -1.65 -6.67 -31.52
CA GLY A 47 -2.76 -7.44 -30.95
C GLY A 47 -2.33 -8.63 -30.07
N ASN A 48 -1.02 -8.83 -29.87
CA ASN A 48 -0.48 -9.85 -28.98
C ASN A 48 -0.78 -9.53 -27.51
N HIS A 49 -1.18 -10.56 -26.75
CA HIS A 49 -1.51 -10.45 -25.34
C HIS A 49 -0.34 -10.94 -24.49
N TYR A 50 0.30 -10.04 -23.76
CA TYR A 50 1.35 -10.40 -22.80
C TYR A 50 0.80 -10.28 -21.38
N LYS A 51 0.95 -11.36 -20.61
CA LYS A 51 0.69 -11.40 -19.17
C LYS A 51 2.02 -11.29 -18.45
N VAL A 52 2.17 -10.29 -17.60
CA VAL A 52 3.31 -10.19 -16.67
C VAL A 52 2.75 -10.27 -15.27
N ASP A 53 3.05 -11.37 -14.59
CA ASP A 53 2.72 -11.56 -13.18
C ASP A 53 3.66 -10.66 -12.37
N THR A 54 3.12 -9.55 -11.86
CA THR A 54 3.92 -8.58 -11.10
C THR A 54 3.53 -8.67 -9.64
N ARG A 55 4.46 -9.14 -8.81
CA ARG A 55 4.30 -9.13 -7.35
C ARG A 55 4.80 -7.79 -6.82
N LEU A 56 3.92 -7.03 -6.17
CA LEU A 56 4.27 -5.78 -5.52
C LEU A 56 4.21 -5.97 -4.01
N ASP A 57 5.34 -5.75 -3.35
CA ASP A 57 5.49 -5.79 -1.89
C ASP A 57 5.86 -4.40 -1.34
N PRO A 58 4.97 -3.39 -1.41
CA PRO A 58 5.28 -2.07 -0.88
C PRO A 58 5.37 -2.07 0.65
N PHE A 59 6.41 -1.39 1.16
CA PHE A 59 6.51 -0.96 2.55
C PHE A 59 6.12 0.52 2.64
N VAL A 60 5.18 0.83 3.53
CA VAL A 60 4.76 2.21 3.81
C VAL A 60 5.11 2.53 5.26
N PHE A 61 5.80 3.65 5.45
CA PHE A 61 6.17 4.16 6.77
C PHE A 61 5.38 5.45 7.04
N MET A 62 4.73 5.51 8.19
CA MET A 62 3.96 6.65 8.65
C MET A 62 4.56 7.15 9.96
N PHE A 63 4.79 8.46 10.04
CA PHE A 63 5.15 9.15 11.26
C PHE A 63 4.22 10.35 11.43
N GLY A 64 3.65 10.50 12.61
CA GLY A 64 2.68 11.54 12.92
C GLY A 64 2.88 12.10 14.32
N VAL A 65 2.46 13.35 14.50
CA VAL A 65 2.36 14.00 15.79
C VAL A 65 0.93 14.50 15.96
N GLY A 66 0.30 14.16 17.08
CA GLY A 66 -1.03 14.59 17.48
C GLY A 66 -0.93 15.56 18.65
N TYR A 67 -1.62 16.70 18.55
CA TYR A 67 -1.80 17.63 19.66
C TYR A 67 -3.24 17.56 20.16
N ARG A 68 -3.44 17.39 21.46
CA ARG A 68 -4.74 17.38 22.12
C ARG A 68 -4.96 18.71 22.87
N PHE A 69 -5.97 19.46 22.45
CA PHE A 69 -6.42 20.73 23.04
C PHE A 69 -7.37 20.48 24.21
#